data_AF-A0A0G1R6W2-F1
#
_entry.id   AF-A0A0G1R6W2-F1
#
_cell.length_a   1.000
_cell.length_b   1.000
_cell.length_c   1.000
_cell.angle_alpha   90.00
_cell.angle_beta   90.00
_cell.angle_gamma   90.00
#
_symmetry.space_group_name_H-M   'P 1'
#
loop_
_entity.id
_entity.type
_entity.pdbx_description
1 polymer ?
#
loop_
_entity_poly.entity_id
_entity_poly.type
_entity_poly.pdbx_seq_one_letter_code
_entity_poly.pdbx_strand_id
1 'polypeptide(L)'
;MKELLLAIHIGGAVVTGAVVAASFAALAGGGARFYRRLALFVGLGGGFQLVSGALLALVSSDTVLSFCSRIGVYAFVVLATEAFLALAMRRSKERFPKKFALYPLGAGMAVSLMAVAVLAFR
;
A
#
# COMPACT_ATOMS: atom_id res chain seq x y z
N MET A 1 17.16 8.93 13.62
CA MET A 1 16.11 7.91 13.43
C MET A 1 15.04 8.34 12.45
N LYS A 2 14.42 9.52 12.62
CA LYS A 2 13.40 10.06 11.70
C LYS A 2 13.89 10.13 10.24
N GLU A 3 15.08 10.66 9.99
CA GLU A 3 15.64 10.77 8.63
C GLU A 3 15.84 9.41 7.93
N LEU A 4 16.27 8.40 8.68
CA LEU A 4 16.42 7.04 8.16
C LEU A 4 15.06 6.42 7.81
N LEU A 5 14.07 6.57 8.70
CA LEU A 5 12.69 6.12 8.44
C LEU A 5 12.08 6.84 7.25
N LEU A 6 12.33 8.14 7.12
CA LEU A 6 11.89 8.93 5.97
C LEU A 6 12.51 8.44 4.67
N ALA A 7 13.82 8.19 4.64
CA ALA A 7 14.51 7.66 3.47
C ALA A 7 13.96 6.28 3.07
N ILE A 8 13.76 5.38 4.04
CA ILE A 8 13.17 4.05 3.83
C ILE A 8 11.73 4.16 3.29
N HIS A 9 10.93 5.06 3.86
CA HIS A 9 9.55 5.31 3.45
C HIS A 9 9.46 5.84 2.02
N ILE A 10 10.29 6.84 1.67
CA ILE A 10 10.37 7.39 0.31
C ILE A 10 10.87 6.34 -0.68
N GLY A 11 11.90 5.57 -0.33
CA GLY A 11 12.41 4.49 -1.19
C GLY A 11 11.31 3.46 -1.51
N GLY A 12 10.58 3.00 -0.49
CA GLY A 12 9.45 2.10 -0.70
C GLY A 12 8.31 2.75 -1.49
N ALA A 13 8.15 4.08 -1.42
CA ALA A 13 7.07 4.81 -2.08
C ALA A 13 7.30 4.82 -3.59
N VAL A 14 8.54 5.08 -3.99
CA VAL A 14 8.98 5.02 -5.39
C VAL A 14 8.78 3.60 -5.94
N VAL A 15 9.21 2.57 -5.21
CA VAL A 15 9.05 1.17 -5.64
C VAL A 15 7.56 0.80 -5.77
N THR A 16 6.75 1.11 -4.76
CA THR A 16 5.32 0.81 -4.78
C THR A 16 4.61 1.57 -5.91
N GLY A 17 4.94 2.85 -6.11
CA GLY A 17 4.44 3.66 -7.21
C GLY A 17 4.79 3.07 -8.59
N ALA A 18 6.01 2.60 -8.77
CA ALA A 18 6.43 1.91 -10.00
C ALA A 18 5.64 0.62 -10.25
N VAL A 19 5.37 -0.17 -9.20
CA VAL A 19 4.54 -1.39 -9.31
C VAL A 19 3.09 -1.04 -9.63
N VAL A 20 2.54 0.01 -9.03
CA VAL A 20 1.19 0.50 -9.36
C VAL A 20 1.12 0.95 -10.83
N ALA A 21 2.09 1.73 -11.29
CA ALA A 21 2.17 2.14 -12.70
C ALA A 21 2.27 0.94 -13.65
N ALA A 22 3.13 -0.05 -13.32
CA ALA A 22 3.24 -1.30 -14.06
C ALA A 22 1.93 -2.11 -14.07
N SER A 23 1.14 -2.03 -12.99
CA SER A 23 -0.19 -2.66 -12.90
C SER A 23 -1.16 -2.04 -13.90
N PHE A 24 -1.22 -0.72 -13.98
CA PHE A 24 -2.05 -0.04 -14.97
C PHE A 24 -1.58 -0.30 -16.40
N ALA A 25 -0.26 -0.31 -16.64
CA ALA A 25 0.29 -0.65 -17.95
C ALA A 25 -0.06 -2.09 -18.36
N ALA A 26 0.02 -3.05 -17.43
CA ALA A 26 -0.38 -4.44 -17.69
C ALA A 26 -1.89 -4.56 -17.96
N LEU A 27 -2.73 -3.84 -17.21
CA LEU A 27 -4.18 -3.81 -17.42
C LEU A 27 -4.56 -3.24 -18.80
N ALA A 28 -3.88 -2.18 -19.24
CA ALA A 28 -4.10 -1.56 -20.55
C ALA A 28 -3.59 -2.45 -21.70
N GLY A 29 -2.45 -3.12 -21.51
CA GLY A 29 -1.80 -3.97 -22.53
C GLY A 29 -2.24 -5.43 -22.56
N GLY A 30 -3.24 -5.84 -21.75
CA GLY A 30 -3.68 -7.24 -21.70
C GLY A 30 -2.65 -8.21 -21.11
N GLY A 31 -1.78 -7.73 -20.23
CA GLY A 31 -0.68 -8.46 -19.61
C GLY A 31 -1.09 -9.49 -18.55
N ALA A 32 -2.08 -10.35 -18.85
CA ALA A 32 -2.71 -11.26 -17.88
C ALA A 32 -1.74 -12.13 -17.10
N ARG A 33 -0.65 -12.57 -17.75
CA ARG A 33 0.43 -13.36 -17.13
C ARG A 33 1.11 -12.67 -15.94
N PHE A 34 1.00 -11.34 -15.85
CA PHE A 34 1.67 -10.55 -14.82
C PHE A 34 0.74 -10.13 -13.67
N TYR A 35 -0.58 -10.21 -13.84
CA TYR A 35 -1.53 -9.66 -12.86
C TYR A 35 -1.30 -10.23 -11.47
N ARG A 36 -1.11 -11.55 -11.35
CA ARG A 36 -0.89 -12.20 -10.05
C ARG A 36 0.36 -11.70 -9.34
N ARG A 37 1.46 -11.52 -10.10
CA ARG A 37 2.74 -11.02 -9.57
C ARG A 37 2.61 -9.56 -9.16
N LEU A 38 1.94 -8.75 -9.97
CA LEU A 38 1.71 -7.34 -9.69
C LEU A 38 0.85 -7.16 -8.44
N ALA A 39 -0.26 -7.89 -8.30
CA ALA A 39 -1.08 -7.87 -7.08
C ALA A 39 -0.28 -8.26 -5.83
N LEU A 40 0.60 -9.27 -5.92
CA LEU A 40 1.46 -9.62 -4.78
C LEU A 40 2.36 -8.44 -4.37
N PHE A 41 3.00 -7.77 -5.34
CA PHE A 41 3.88 -6.63 -5.04
C PHE A 41 3.12 -5.38 -4.60
N VAL A 42 1.92 -5.13 -5.14
CA VAL A 42 1.05 -4.03 -4.71
C VAL A 42 0.64 -4.23 -3.26
N GLY A 43 0.16 -5.42 -2.88
CA GLY A 43 -0.24 -5.70 -1.50
C GLY A 43 0.91 -5.63 -0.51
N LEU A 44 2.09 -6.18 -0.85
CA LEU A 44 3.29 -6.07 0.00
C LEU A 44 3.77 -4.62 0.13
N GLY A 45 3.87 -3.89 -0.99
CA GLY A 45 4.28 -2.49 -1.01
C GLY A 45 3.32 -1.60 -0.25
N GLY A 46 2.02 -1.81 -0.42
CA GLY A 46 0.98 -1.11 0.33
C GLY A 46 1.04 -1.39 1.83
N GLY A 47 1.18 -2.65 2.23
CA GLY A 47 1.36 -3.01 3.65
C GLY A 47 2.60 -2.36 4.26
N PHE A 48 3.74 -2.43 3.57
CA PHE A 48 4.96 -1.74 3.96
C PHE A 48 4.75 -0.23 4.11
N GLN A 49 4.00 0.39 3.20
CA GLN A 49 3.75 1.83 3.25
C GLN A 49 2.87 2.25 4.42
N LEU A 50 1.85 1.46 4.71
CA LEU A 50 1.01 1.69 5.88
C LEU A 50 1.83 1.61 7.18
N VAL A 51 2.69 0.58 7.31
CA VAL A 51 3.54 0.41 8.51
C VAL A 51 4.58 1.52 8.61
N SER A 52 5.36 1.77 7.56
CA SER A 52 6.44 2.76 7.59
C SER A 52 5.91 4.18 7.74
N GLY A 53 4.77 4.51 7.10
CA GLY A 53 4.11 5.80 7.25
C GLY A 53 3.57 6.01 8.66
N ALA A 54 2.97 4.99 9.27
CA ALA A 54 2.51 5.03 10.66
C ALA A 54 3.68 5.24 11.64
N LEU A 55 4.78 4.50 11.48
CA LEU A 55 5.99 4.68 12.29
C LEU A 55 6.59 6.07 12.11
N LEU A 56 6.65 6.58 10.87
CA LEU A 56 7.15 7.91 10.58
C LEU A 56 6.30 8.97 11.28
N ALA A 57 4.97 8.87 11.19
CA ALA A 57 4.03 9.79 11.84
C ALA A 57 4.13 9.78 13.37
N LEU A 58 4.54 8.67 13.98
CA LEU A 58 4.77 8.61 15.43
C LEU A 58 6.08 9.27 15.86
N VAL A 59 7.06 9.38 14.96
CA VAL A 59 8.36 10.01 15.26
C VAL A 59 8.48 11.43 14.72
N SER A 60 7.69 11.82 13.72
CA SER A 60 7.38 13.21 13.41
C SER A 60 6.29 13.69 14.35
N SER A 61 6.34 14.92 14.83
CA SER A 61 5.23 15.52 15.60
C SER A 61 4.04 15.85 14.67
N ASP A 62 3.61 14.89 13.86
CA ASP A 62 2.48 15.03 12.93
C ASP A 62 1.15 15.03 13.70
N THR A 63 0.16 15.73 13.14
CA THR A 63 -1.21 15.71 13.65
C THR A 63 -1.98 14.51 13.09
N VAL A 64 -2.99 14.03 13.82
CA VAL A 64 -3.89 12.96 13.37
C VAL A 64 -4.47 13.26 11.98
N LEU A 65 -4.91 14.51 11.73
CA LEU A 65 -5.50 14.90 10.45
C LEU A 65 -4.48 14.84 9.29
N SER A 66 -3.25 15.29 9.52
CA SER A 66 -2.14 15.19 8.55
C SER A 66 -1.84 13.73 8.21
N PHE A 67 -1.79 12.87 9.22
CA PHE A 67 -1.57 11.44 9.02
C PHE A 67 -2.71 10.77 8.24
N CYS A 68 -3.97 10.97 8.69
CA CYS A 68 -5.15 10.36 8.08
C CYS A 68 -5.34 10.76 6.61
N SER A 69 -5.09 12.03 6.27
CA SER A 69 -5.19 12.50 4.88
C SER A 69 -4.15 11.84 3.97
N ARG A 70 -2.89 11.76 4.41
CA ARG A 70 -1.79 11.15 3.62
C ARG A 70 -1.96 9.64 3.49
N ILE A 71 -2.25 8.96 4.59
CA ILE A 71 -2.41 7.49 4.60
C ILE A 71 -3.66 7.05 3.82
N GLY A 72 -4.72 7.87 3.85
CA GLY A 72 -5.96 7.62 3.11
C GLY A 72 -5.76 7.63 1.60
N VAL A 73 -4.99 8.60 1.08
CA VAL A 73 -4.65 8.65 -0.36
C VAL A 73 -3.86 7.41 -0.76
N TYR A 74 -2.88 7.00 0.04
CA TYR A 74 -2.09 5.80 -0.21
C TYR A 74 -2.93 4.53 -0.23
N ALA A 75 -3.76 4.34 0.80
CA ALA A 75 -4.64 3.20 0.93
C ALA A 75 -5.62 3.14 -0.25
N PHE A 76 -6.18 4.27 -0.67
CA PHE A 76 -7.09 4.33 -1.81
C PHE A 76 -6.42 3.86 -3.11
N VAL A 77 -5.24 4.39 -3.44
CA VAL A 77 -4.52 4.01 -4.67
C VAL A 77 -4.20 2.52 -4.69
N VAL A 78 -3.71 1.98 -3.58
CA VAL A 78 -3.37 0.56 -3.46
C VAL A 78 -4.62 -0.32 -3.59
N LEU A 79 -5.69 -0.02 -2.85
CA LEU A 79 -6.93 -0.79 -2.88
C LEU A 79 -7.61 -0.74 -4.26
N ALA A 80 -7.61 0.43 -4.91
CA ALA A 80 -8.13 0.58 -6.27
C ALA A 80 -7.33 -0.29 -7.26
N THR A 81 -6.00 -0.27 -7.16
CA THR A 81 -5.11 -1.07 -8.02
C THR A 81 -5.35 -2.57 -7.83
N GLU A 82 -5.43 -3.05 -6.58
CA GLU A 82 -5.78 -4.44 -6.25
C GLU A 82 -7.15 -4.83 -6.80
N ALA A 83 -8.15 -3.95 -6.67
CA ALA A 83 -9.50 -4.19 -7.17
C ALA A 83 -9.51 -4.35 -8.70
N PHE A 84 -8.80 -3.48 -9.43
CA PHE A 84 -8.70 -3.61 -10.89
C PHE A 84 -7.96 -4.89 -11.31
N LEU A 85 -6.86 -5.23 -10.65
CA LEU A 85 -6.15 -6.49 -10.91
C LEU A 85 -7.01 -7.72 -10.59
N ALA A 86 -7.78 -7.69 -9.50
CA ALA A 86 -8.70 -8.76 -9.15
C ALA A 86 -9.81 -8.93 -10.20
N LEU A 87 -10.41 -7.84 -10.67
CA LEU A 87 -11.41 -7.86 -11.74
C LEU A 87 -10.83 -8.40 -13.05
N ALA A 88 -9.62 -7.99 -13.42
CA ALA A 88 -8.95 -8.46 -14.62
C ALA A 88 -8.56 -9.95 -14.54
N MET A 89 -8.11 -10.41 -13.37
CA MET A 89 -7.83 -11.83 -13.12
C MET A 89 -9.10 -12.69 -13.22
N ARG A 90 -10.25 -12.20 -12.70
CA ARG A 90 -11.54 -12.90 -12.86
C ARG A 90 -11.90 -13.11 -14.34
N ARG A 91 -11.69 -12.09 -15.19
CA ARG A 91 -11.90 -12.20 -16.64
C ARG A 91 -10.94 -13.17 -17.31
N SER A 92 -9.71 -13.27 -16.80
CA SER A 92 -8.65 -14.11 -17.35
C SER A 92 -8.60 -15.53 -16.76
N LYS A 93 -9.58 -15.90 -15.90
CA LYS A 93 -9.62 -17.17 -15.14
C LYS A 93 -8.41 -17.41 -14.22
N GLU A 94 -7.67 -16.35 -13.90
CA GLU A 94 -6.54 -16.37 -12.96
C GLU A 94 -7.02 -16.25 -11.51
N ARG A 95 -6.32 -16.90 -10.58
CA ARG A 95 -6.65 -16.82 -9.14
C ARG A 95 -5.92 -15.66 -8.48
N PHE A 96 -6.69 -14.75 -7.89
CA PHE A 96 -6.17 -13.64 -7.11
C PHE A 96 -5.46 -14.12 -5.82
N PRO A 97 -4.24 -13.65 -5.53
CA PRO A 97 -3.43 -14.13 -4.40
C PRO A 97 -3.85 -13.49 -3.07
N LYS A 98 -5.11 -13.72 -2.64
CA LYS A 98 -5.76 -13.06 -1.50
C LYS A 98 -4.89 -12.97 -0.24
N LYS A 99 -4.26 -14.08 0.17
CA LYS A 99 -3.45 -14.13 1.40
C LYS A 99 -2.26 -13.17 1.35
N PHE A 100 -1.57 -13.13 0.21
CA PHE A 100 -0.35 -12.34 0.05
C PHE A 100 -0.61 -10.88 -0.30
N ALA A 101 -1.77 -10.58 -0.90
CA ALA A 101 -2.19 -9.21 -1.15
C ALA A 101 -2.84 -8.56 0.07
N LEU A 102 -3.74 -9.27 0.77
CA LEU A 102 -4.60 -8.69 1.80
C LEU A 102 -4.00 -8.73 3.21
N TYR A 103 -3.20 -9.74 3.56
CA TYR A 103 -2.66 -9.85 4.93
C TYR A 103 -1.67 -8.71 5.24
N PRO A 104 -0.74 -8.34 4.34
CA PRO A 104 0.15 -7.20 4.59
C PRO A 104 -0.62 -5.89 4.74
N LEU A 105 -1.67 -5.70 3.93
CA LEU A 105 -2.54 -4.52 4.03
C LEU A 105 -3.30 -4.50 5.36
N GLY A 106 -3.86 -5.64 5.78
CA GLY A 106 -4.55 -5.76 7.07
C GLY A 106 -3.62 -5.46 8.24
N ALA A 107 -2.40 -6.00 8.23
CA ALA A 107 -1.39 -5.70 9.24
C ALA A 107 -1.01 -4.21 9.24
N GLY A 108 -0.78 -3.63 8.06
CA GLY A 108 -0.47 -2.21 7.93
C GLY A 108 -1.61 -1.29 8.40
N MET A 109 -2.86 -1.66 8.13
CA MET A 109 -4.04 -0.95 8.63
C MET A 109 -4.13 -1.02 10.14
N ALA A 110 -3.89 -2.18 10.75
CA ALA A 110 -3.86 -2.32 12.20
C ALA A 110 -2.80 -1.41 12.84
N VAL A 111 -1.58 -1.38 12.28
CA VAL A 111 -0.51 -0.48 12.75
C VAL A 111 -0.90 1.00 12.56
N SER A 112 -1.53 1.35 11.44
CA SER A 112 -2.00 2.71 11.17
C SER A 112 -3.08 3.15 12.18
N LEU A 113 -4.00 2.25 12.56
CA LEU A 113 -5.00 2.53 13.59
C LEU A 113 -4.37 2.73 14.97
N MET A 114 -3.37 1.92 15.33
CA MET A 114 -2.61 2.12 16.56
C MET A 114 -1.89 3.46 16.56
N ALA A 115 -1.31 3.87 15.43
CA ALA A 115 -0.67 5.17 15.30
C ALA A 115 -1.66 6.33 15.46
N VAL A 116 -2.85 6.24 14.85
CA VAL A 116 -3.93 7.23 15.07
C VAL A 116 -4.28 7.34 16.55
N ALA A 117 -4.48 6.21 17.22
CA ALA A 117 -4.79 6.21 18.65
C ALA A 117 -3.70 6.92 19.46
N VAL A 118 -2.43 6.59 19.25
CA VAL A 118 -1.31 7.24 19.95
C VAL A 118 -1.22 8.73 19.66
N LEU A 119 -1.40 9.13 18.39
CA LEU A 119 -1.37 10.54 17.99
C LEU A 119 -2.54 11.37 18.53
N ALA A 120 -3.68 10.74 18.82
CA ALA A 120 -4.85 11.42 19.40
C ALA A 120 -4.67 11.75 20.89
N PHE A 121 -3.75 11.08 21.59
CA PHE A 121 -3.45 11.30 23.01
C PHE A 121 -2.10 12.02 23.24
N ARG A 122 -1.47 12.54 22.18
CA ARG A 122 -0.30 13.41 22.25
C ARG A 122 -0.72 14.87 22.20
#